data_AF-A0A928JLV5-F1
#
_entry.id   AF-A0A928JLV5-F1
#
_cell.length_a   1.000
_cell.length_b   1.000
_cell.length_c   1.000
_cell.angle_alpha   90.00
_cell.angle_beta   90.00
_cell.angle_gamma   90.00
#
_symmetry.space_group_name_H-M   'P 1'
#
loop_
_entity.id
_entity.type
_entity.pdbx_description
1 polymer ?
#
loop_
_entity_poly.entity_id
_entity_poly.type
_entity_poly.pdbx_seq_one_letter_code
_entity_poly.pdbx_strand_id
1 'polypeptide(L)'
;MKLISLDEIRAVIEAETVRPDIYYVPEGRLLSPAAKDYLNRKCIRFDHESRRPKNEQRAESTRYLNQNYISRSNTAGQPVVGGNHGDLTTGSGIQKLRFYGYRTHTPYTQKPEAMTHIEGNKLVMKDDPVIMYRGKLDAAGAQVVFVQSLIAAADGCPHLLSDLDDILATLRDLMRAEVLNEPVGKTTILGLTHEELRAQSHDPEQYFGVAPMQLPSYEMGTAFAGLNLLRTTIREAEVLAVHAFKQGTSVKRNDLVQQLNRLSSAVHILMCRYQAGQYTKPQL
;
A
#
# COMPACT_ATOMS: atom_id res chain seq x y z
N MET A 1 -15.46 19.37 39.32
CA MET A 1 -14.82 18.99 38.04
C MET A 1 -14.95 17.48 37.89
N LYS A 2 -15.59 16.97 36.83
CA LYS A 2 -15.95 15.54 36.73
C LYS A 2 -14.85 14.77 36.00
N LEU A 3 -14.33 13.71 36.62
CA LEU A 3 -13.31 12.86 36.00
C LEU A 3 -13.91 11.99 34.89
N ILE A 4 -13.10 11.71 33.87
CA ILE A 4 -13.34 10.71 32.82
C ILE A 4 -12.54 9.47 33.21
N SER A 5 -13.27 8.38 33.46
CA SER A 5 -12.68 7.10 33.87
C SER A 5 -12.07 6.37 32.66
N LEU A 6 -11.27 5.35 32.95
CA LEU A 6 -10.72 4.46 31.91
C LEU A 6 -11.84 3.80 31.08
N ASP A 7 -12.92 3.36 31.73
CA ASP A 7 -14.03 2.69 31.07
C ASP A 7 -14.82 3.63 30.15
N GLU A 8 -14.99 4.90 30.56
CA GLU A 8 -15.59 5.93 29.71
C GLU A 8 -14.75 6.15 28.43
N ILE A 9 -13.42 6.19 28.53
CA ILE A 9 -12.55 6.34 27.34
C ILE A 9 -12.56 5.12 26.45
N ARG A 10 -12.49 3.92 27.03
CA ARG A 10 -12.53 2.68 26.26
C ARG A 10 -13.82 2.60 25.46
N ALA A 11 -14.96 2.88 26.09
CA ALA A 11 -16.25 2.89 25.42
C ALA A 11 -16.29 3.87 24.24
N VAL A 12 -15.71 5.07 24.39
CA VAL A 12 -15.67 6.07 23.31
C VAL A 12 -14.73 5.64 22.18
N ILE A 13 -13.50 5.24 22.49
CA ILE A 13 -12.49 4.87 21.48
C ILE A 13 -12.86 3.57 20.75
N GLU A 14 -13.50 2.62 21.43
CA GLU A 14 -13.92 1.33 20.86
C GLU A 14 -15.23 1.45 20.06
N ALA A 15 -16.05 2.48 20.31
CA ALA A 15 -17.22 2.80 19.50
C ALA A 15 -16.86 3.47 18.17
N GLU A 16 -15.64 4.00 18.02
CA GLU A 16 -15.17 4.58 16.77
C GLU A 16 -14.68 3.50 15.79
N THR A 17 -15.18 3.55 14.56
CA THR A 17 -14.77 2.63 13.48
C THR A 17 -13.34 2.85 13.01
N VAL A 18 -12.80 4.05 13.25
CA VAL A 18 -11.41 4.43 13.01
C VAL A 18 -10.89 5.06 14.28
N ARG A 19 -9.78 4.53 14.79
CA ARG A 19 -9.14 5.05 16.00
C ARG A 19 -8.67 6.50 15.78
N PRO A 20 -9.02 7.44 16.68
CA PRO A 20 -8.65 8.84 16.53
C PRO A 20 -7.17 9.08 16.88
N ASP A 21 -6.55 10.05 16.21
CA ASP A 21 -5.19 10.51 16.49
C ASP A 21 -5.12 11.47 17.68
N ILE A 22 -6.23 12.16 17.97
CA ILE A 22 -6.39 13.10 19.10
C ILE A 22 -7.75 12.86 19.77
N TYR A 23 -7.77 12.70 21.09
CA TYR A 23 -8.95 12.70 21.94
C TYR A 23 -9.15 14.09 22.54
N TYR A 24 -10.26 14.75 22.21
CA TYR A 24 -10.59 16.06 22.79
C TYR A 24 -11.36 15.88 24.10
N VAL A 25 -10.84 16.48 25.18
CA VAL A 25 -11.42 16.42 26.52
C VAL A 25 -12.54 17.46 26.63
N PRO A 26 -13.79 17.05 26.90
CA PRO A 26 -14.92 17.96 27.05
C PRO A 26 -14.69 19.04 28.12
N GLU A 27 -15.25 20.23 27.90
CA GLU A 27 -15.12 21.34 28.85
C GLU A 27 -15.60 20.96 30.27
N GLY A 28 -14.84 21.37 31.29
CA GLY A 28 -15.15 21.08 32.69
C GLY A 28 -14.86 19.65 33.16
N ARG A 29 -14.29 18.78 32.30
CA ARG A 29 -13.87 17.41 32.65
C ARG A 29 -12.36 17.23 32.64
N LEU A 30 -11.87 16.22 33.38
CA LEU A 30 -10.45 15.85 33.45
C LEU A 30 -10.28 14.36 33.23
N LEU A 31 -9.16 13.99 32.59
CA LEU A 31 -8.73 12.62 32.44
C LEU A 31 -8.18 12.08 33.76
N SER A 32 -8.67 10.90 34.19
CA SER A 32 -8.05 10.15 35.28
C SER A 32 -6.64 9.65 34.89
N PRO A 33 -5.75 9.36 35.85
CA PRO A 33 -4.40 8.84 35.54
C PRO A 33 -4.43 7.58 34.67
N ALA A 34 -5.34 6.64 34.98
CA ALA A 34 -5.52 5.42 34.20
C ALA A 34 -6.02 5.69 32.77
N ALA A 35 -6.88 6.71 32.58
CA ALA A 35 -7.36 7.13 31.27
C ALA A 35 -6.24 7.78 30.43
N LYS A 36 -5.38 8.61 31.04
CA LYS A 36 -4.19 9.17 30.37
C LYS A 36 -3.21 8.08 29.95
N ASP A 37 -2.92 7.13 30.83
CA ASP A 37 -2.01 6.01 30.54
C ASP A 37 -2.54 5.15 29.39
N TYR A 38 -3.86 4.93 29.34
CA TYR A 38 -4.49 4.20 28.24
C TYR A 38 -4.33 4.93 26.89
N LEU A 39 -4.62 6.23 26.84
CA LEU A 39 -4.44 7.05 25.62
C LEU A 39 -2.97 7.05 25.16
N ASN A 40 -2.02 7.20 26.09
CA ASN A 40 -0.59 7.17 25.80
C ASN A 40 -0.12 5.82 25.26
N ARG A 41 -0.51 4.69 25.88
CA ARG A 41 -0.23 3.33 25.36
C ARG A 41 -0.82 3.11 23.98
N LYS A 42 -1.92 3.79 23.70
CA LYS A 42 -2.59 3.78 22.42
C LYS A 42 -2.04 4.87 21.47
N CYS A 43 -0.99 5.61 21.80
CA CYS A 43 -0.46 6.68 20.96
C CYS A 43 -1.53 7.69 20.49
N ILE A 44 -2.59 7.87 21.28
CA ILE A 44 -3.66 8.85 21.01
C ILE A 44 -3.30 10.10 21.82
N ARG A 45 -3.07 11.22 21.14
CA ARG A 45 -2.81 12.50 21.81
C ARG A 45 -4.11 13.00 22.45
N PHE A 46 -4.05 13.91 23.42
CA PHE A 46 -5.26 14.55 23.94
C PHE A 46 -5.09 16.05 24.08
N ASP A 47 -6.16 16.79 23.82
CA ASP A 47 -6.21 18.24 23.99
C ASP A 47 -7.60 18.66 24.50
N HIS A 48 -7.80 19.94 24.83
CA HIS A 48 -9.11 20.45 25.27
C HIS A 48 -10.05 20.69 24.09
N GLU A 49 -11.34 20.42 24.27
CA GLU A 49 -12.40 20.65 23.26
C GLU A 49 -12.40 22.11 22.73
N SER A 50 -12.04 23.06 23.58
CA SER A 50 -11.93 24.49 23.23
C SER A 50 -10.83 24.80 22.21
N ARG A 51 -9.84 23.92 22.07
CA ARG A 51 -8.74 24.01 21.09
C ARG A 51 -9.00 23.16 19.85
N ARG A 52 -10.12 22.44 19.81
CA ARG A 52 -10.48 21.63 18.66
C ARG A 52 -10.65 22.52 17.43
N PRO A 53 -9.96 22.21 16.32
CA PRO A 53 -10.11 22.94 15.07
C PRO A 53 -11.59 23.02 14.64
N LYS A 54 -12.07 24.20 14.25
CA LYS A 54 -13.49 24.45 13.89
C LYS A 54 -14.01 23.53 12.76
N ASN A 55 -13.12 23.06 11.90
CA ASN A 55 -13.39 22.06 10.86
C ASN A 55 -13.71 20.65 11.42
N GLU A 56 -13.14 20.27 12.57
CA GLU A 56 -13.42 18.99 13.24
C GLU A 56 -14.70 19.04 14.10
N GLN A 57 -14.98 20.17 14.75
CA GLN A 57 -16.26 20.38 15.48
C GLN A 57 -17.47 20.26 14.53
N ARG A 58 -17.36 20.82 13.31
CA ARG A 58 -18.39 20.70 12.27
C ARG A 58 -18.52 19.26 11.73
N ALA A 59 -17.43 18.49 11.70
CA ALA A 59 -17.43 17.11 11.24
C ALA A 59 -18.14 16.16 12.22
N GLU A 60 -18.01 16.40 13.54
CA GLU A 60 -18.66 15.58 14.55
C GLU A 60 -20.18 15.81 14.64
N SER A 61 -20.64 17.06 14.52
CA SER A 61 -22.07 17.37 14.40
C SER A 61 -22.70 16.68 13.17
N THR A 62 -21.93 16.55 12.08
CA THR A 62 -22.36 15.87 10.85
C THR A 62 -22.37 14.33 11.02
N ARG A 63 -21.44 13.76 11.81
CA ARG A 63 -21.44 12.33 12.18
C ARG A 63 -22.69 11.91 12.98
N TYR A 64 -23.09 12.70 13.99
CA TYR A 64 -24.26 12.39 14.83
C TYR A 64 -25.59 12.42 14.06
N LEU A 65 -25.73 13.33 13.08
CA LEU A 65 -26.90 13.37 12.19
C LEU A 65 -27.00 12.13 11.29
N ASN A 66 -25.86 11.59 10.85
CA ASN A 66 -25.80 10.43 9.97
C ASN A 66 -26.07 9.10 10.72
N GLN A 67 -25.66 8.99 11.98
CA GLN A 67 -25.86 7.80 12.81
C GLN A 67 -27.36 7.53 13.11
N ASN A 68 -28.14 8.59 13.34
CA ASN A 68 -29.60 8.48 13.51
C ASN A 68 -30.35 8.07 12.22
N TYR A 69 -29.74 8.24 11.05
CA TYR A 69 -30.32 7.83 9.77
C TYR A 69 -30.19 6.32 9.55
N ILE A 70 -29.09 5.71 10.02
CA ILE A 70 -28.77 4.28 9.84
C ILE A 70 -29.57 3.38 10.79
N SER A 71 -29.96 3.86 11.98
CA SER A 71 -30.71 3.05 12.95
C SER A 71 -32.17 2.77 12.57
N ARG A 72 -32.70 3.37 11.50
CA ARG A 72 -34.09 3.15 11.03
C ARG A 72 -34.24 2.16 9.87
N SER A 73 -33.14 1.62 9.32
CA SER A 73 -33.18 0.79 8.11
C SER A 73 -32.69 -0.64 8.34
N ASN A 74 -33.15 -1.31 9.41
CA ASN A 74 -33.01 -2.75 9.57
C ASN A 74 -34.38 -3.43 9.39
N THR A 75 -34.79 -3.62 8.13
CA THR A 75 -35.72 -4.68 7.75
C THR A 75 -35.50 -5.05 6.28
N ALA A 76 -34.93 -6.25 6.08
CA ALA A 76 -34.91 -7.15 4.92
C ALA A 76 -34.77 -6.61 3.47
N GLY A 77 -33.78 -7.17 2.75
CA GLY A 77 -33.81 -7.38 1.29
C GLY A 77 -32.80 -6.57 0.47
N GLN A 78 -31.75 -7.24 -0.03
CA GLN A 78 -30.80 -6.75 -1.06
C GLN A 78 -31.53 -6.41 -2.40
N PRO A 79 -31.01 -5.53 -3.30
CA PRO A 79 -29.63 -5.55 -3.80
C PRO A 79 -28.93 -4.18 -4.05
N VAL A 80 -27.65 -4.32 -4.41
CA VAL A 80 -26.60 -3.34 -4.71
C VAL A 80 -27.06 -2.16 -5.58
N VAL A 81 -26.74 -0.93 -5.16
CA VAL A 81 -26.81 0.28 -5.99
C VAL A 81 -25.54 1.10 -5.78
N GLY A 82 -24.73 1.22 -6.83
CA GLY A 82 -23.79 2.32 -6.96
C GLY A 82 -24.57 3.63 -7.00
N GLY A 83 -24.30 4.54 -6.08
CA GLY A 83 -25.09 5.76 -5.96
C GLY A 83 -24.41 6.79 -5.10
N ASN A 84 -24.21 7.96 -5.69
CA ASN A 84 -23.83 9.21 -5.04
C ASN A 84 -24.51 9.36 -3.67
N HIS A 85 -23.71 9.51 -2.61
CA HIS A 85 -24.22 10.01 -1.34
C HIS A 85 -23.42 11.22 -0.89
N GLY A 86 -24.11 12.35 -0.78
CA GLY A 86 -23.73 13.49 0.05
C GLY A 86 -23.96 14.83 -0.62
N ASP A 87 -25.20 15.29 -0.68
CA ASP A 87 -25.45 16.72 -0.81
C ASP A 87 -25.18 17.38 0.55
N LEU A 88 -24.36 18.43 0.58
CA LEU A 88 -24.27 19.33 1.73
C LEU A 88 -25.27 20.48 1.50
N THR A 89 -26.32 20.55 2.30
CA THR A 89 -27.22 21.71 2.30
C THR A 89 -26.58 22.82 3.14
N THR A 90 -26.22 23.91 2.48
CA THR A 90 -25.98 25.20 3.15
C THR A 90 -27.10 26.15 2.73
N GLY A 91 -27.40 27.16 3.55
CA GLY A 91 -28.53 28.09 3.37
C GLY A 91 -28.52 28.94 2.08
N SER A 92 -27.68 28.60 1.10
CA SER A 92 -27.52 29.25 -0.20
C SER A 92 -27.57 28.28 -1.41
N GLY A 93 -27.95 27.01 -1.23
CA GLY A 93 -28.16 26.06 -2.35
C GLY A 93 -27.47 24.70 -2.17
N ILE A 94 -27.86 23.73 -3.00
CA ILE A 94 -27.32 22.35 -3.01
C ILE A 94 -25.95 22.38 -3.70
N GLN A 95 -24.88 22.13 -2.95
CA GLN A 95 -23.55 21.92 -3.53
C GLN A 95 -23.23 20.42 -3.55
N LYS A 96 -23.28 19.83 -4.74
CA LYS A 96 -23.06 18.40 -4.96
C LYS A 96 -21.60 18.04 -4.64
N LEU A 97 -21.37 17.31 -3.55
CA LEU A 97 -20.02 16.84 -3.20
C LEU A 97 -19.61 15.75 -4.18
N ARG A 98 -18.33 15.77 -4.59
CA ARG A 98 -17.81 14.84 -5.61
C ARG A 98 -16.79 13.87 -5.03
N PHE A 99 -16.04 14.26 -4.00
CA PHE A 99 -14.96 13.46 -3.43
C PHE A 99 -14.90 13.54 -1.91
N TYR A 100 -14.21 12.58 -1.29
CA TYR A 100 -14.02 12.52 0.17
C TYR A 100 -12.58 12.17 0.54
N GLY A 101 -12.00 12.83 1.53
CA GLY A 101 -10.71 12.45 2.10
C GLY A 101 -10.82 11.07 2.75
N TYR A 102 -9.99 10.11 2.32
CA TYR A 102 -10.05 8.73 2.80
C TYR A 102 -9.73 8.62 4.28
N ARG A 103 -8.69 9.34 4.73
CA ARG A 103 -8.23 9.33 6.13
C ARG A 103 -8.96 10.37 6.99
N THR A 104 -9.24 11.52 6.40
CA THR A 104 -9.78 12.68 7.14
C THR A 104 -11.31 12.77 7.08
N HIS A 105 -11.95 11.99 6.22
CA HIS A 105 -13.38 12.08 5.89
C HIS A 105 -13.84 13.48 5.43
N THR A 106 -12.89 14.34 5.00
CA THR A 106 -13.17 15.71 4.56
C THR A 106 -13.89 15.68 3.21
N PRO A 107 -15.07 16.29 3.06
CA PRO A 107 -15.73 16.36 1.76
C PRO A 107 -15.05 17.40 0.85
N TYR A 108 -15.00 17.10 -0.44
CA TYR A 108 -14.47 18.01 -1.46
C TYR A 108 -15.43 18.12 -2.65
N THR A 109 -15.59 19.35 -3.14
CA THR A 109 -16.36 19.65 -4.35
C THR A 109 -15.51 19.52 -5.61
N GLN A 110 -14.20 19.74 -5.50
CA GLN A 110 -13.19 19.57 -6.55
C GLN A 110 -11.98 18.82 -5.97
N LYS A 111 -11.25 18.08 -6.80
CA LYS A 111 -10.04 17.36 -6.37
C LYS A 111 -8.87 18.35 -6.23
N PRO A 112 -8.29 18.54 -5.02
CA PRO A 112 -7.10 19.36 -4.86
C PRO A 112 -5.89 18.77 -5.60
N GLU A 113 -5.00 19.61 -6.12
CA GLU A 113 -3.84 19.15 -6.91
C GLU A 113 -2.84 18.31 -6.10
N ALA A 114 -2.70 18.62 -4.80
CA ALA A 114 -1.84 17.84 -3.90
C ALA A 114 -2.42 16.45 -3.54
N MET A 115 -3.64 16.13 -4.02
CA MET A 115 -4.35 14.89 -3.69
C MET A 115 -4.58 14.02 -4.92
N THR A 116 -4.74 12.72 -4.68
CA THR A 116 -5.03 11.71 -5.70
C THR A 116 -6.04 10.69 -5.20
N HIS A 117 -6.63 9.92 -6.13
CA HIS A 117 -7.57 8.87 -5.77
C HIS A 117 -6.85 7.67 -5.17
N ILE A 118 -7.36 7.20 -4.03
CA ILE A 118 -6.94 5.91 -3.46
C ILE A 118 -7.89 4.79 -3.89
N GLU A 119 -9.20 5.06 -3.87
CA GLU A 119 -10.29 4.13 -4.18
C GLU A 119 -11.55 4.93 -4.58
N GLY A 120 -12.12 4.69 -5.76
CA GLY A 120 -13.34 5.37 -6.21
C GLY A 120 -13.22 6.90 -6.14
N ASN A 121 -14.12 7.54 -5.39
CA ASN A 121 -14.12 8.99 -5.15
C ASN A 121 -13.37 9.40 -3.87
N LYS A 122 -12.62 8.49 -3.25
CA LYS A 122 -11.84 8.76 -2.04
C LYS A 122 -10.46 9.29 -2.40
N LEU A 123 -10.03 10.34 -1.72
CA LEU A 123 -8.78 11.05 -1.96
C LEU A 123 -7.81 10.92 -0.79
N VAL A 124 -6.53 10.84 -1.11
CA VAL A 124 -5.42 10.95 -0.16
C VAL A 124 -4.42 11.97 -0.68
N MET A 125 -3.53 12.45 0.19
CA MET A 125 -2.39 13.25 -0.25
C MET A 125 -1.46 12.41 -1.14
N LYS A 126 -0.74 13.04 -2.07
CA LYS A 126 0.20 12.34 -2.95
C LYS A 126 1.38 11.68 -2.21
N ASP A 127 1.67 12.11 -0.98
CA ASP A 127 2.68 11.51 -0.09
C ASP A 127 2.14 10.37 0.79
N ASP A 128 0.89 9.95 0.57
CA ASP A 128 0.32 8.80 1.27
C ASP A 128 1.16 7.53 1.02
N PRO A 129 1.45 6.73 2.06
CA PRO A 129 2.26 5.51 1.93
C PRO A 129 1.80 4.55 0.82
N VAL A 130 0.49 4.41 0.61
CA VAL A 130 -0.05 3.54 -0.46
C VAL A 130 0.27 4.13 -1.84
N ILE A 131 0.20 5.45 -1.98
CA ILE A 131 0.52 6.13 -3.24
C ILE A 131 2.03 6.08 -3.53
N MET A 132 2.87 6.23 -2.50
CA MET A 132 4.32 6.03 -2.63
C MET A 132 4.65 4.61 -3.09
N TYR A 133 3.99 3.60 -2.51
CA TYR A 133 4.12 2.21 -2.92
C TYR A 133 3.70 1.99 -4.38
N ARG A 134 2.52 2.49 -4.79
CA ARG A 134 2.04 2.42 -6.19
C ARG A 134 3.05 3.07 -7.14
N GLY A 135 3.54 4.27 -6.80
CA GLY A 135 4.55 4.96 -7.60
C GLY A 135 5.84 4.14 -7.76
N LYS A 136 6.26 3.41 -6.72
CA LYS A 136 7.45 2.56 -6.81
C LYS A 136 7.22 1.30 -7.64
N LEU A 137 6.05 0.68 -7.57
CA LEU A 137 5.67 -0.43 -8.47
C LEU A 137 5.68 0.01 -9.93
N ASP A 138 5.11 1.18 -10.22
CA ASP A 138 5.09 1.74 -11.57
C ASP A 138 6.51 2.02 -12.09
N ALA A 139 7.34 2.64 -11.26
CA ALA A 139 8.76 2.85 -11.57
C ALA A 139 9.51 1.53 -11.82
N ALA A 140 9.25 0.49 -11.02
CA ALA A 140 9.82 -0.83 -11.25
C ALA A 140 9.39 -1.42 -12.60
N GLY A 141 8.11 -1.30 -12.95
CA GLY A 141 7.58 -1.75 -14.25
C GLY A 141 8.22 -1.02 -15.43
N ALA A 142 8.34 0.30 -15.34
CA ALA A 142 9.05 1.11 -16.34
C ALA A 142 10.52 0.69 -16.47
N GLN A 143 11.17 0.36 -15.35
CA GLN A 143 12.54 -0.10 -15.34
C GLN A 143 12.71 -1.48 -15.99
N VAL A 144 11.75 -2.40 -15.83
CA VAL A 144 11.78 -3.69 -16.57
C VAL A 144 11.78 -3.42 -18.08
N VAL A 145 10.87 -2.56 -18.56
CA VAL A 145 10.77 -2.21 -19.99
C VAL A 145 12.06 -1.54 -20.50
N PHE A 146 12.67 -0.68 -19.68
CA PHE A 146 13.95 -0.07 -20.01
C PHE A 146 15.07 -1.12 -20.16
N VAL A 147 15.18 -2.06 -19.21
CA VAL A 147 16.17 -3.15 -19.26
C VAL A 147 15.91 -4.07 -20.46
N GLN A 148 14.65 -4.43 -20.74
CA GLN A 148 14.28 -5.19 -21.94
C GLN A 148 14.72 -4.47 -23.22
N SER A 149 14.51 -3.15 -23.30
CA SER A 149 14.91 -2.35 -24.47
C SER A 149 16.42 -2.35 -24.68
N LEU A 150 17.21 -2.22 -23.60
CA LEU A 150 18.66 -2.31 -23.66
C LEU A 150 19.14 -3.69 -24.13
N ILE A 151 18.54 -4.77 -23.60
CA ILE A 151 18.87 -6.14 -24.00
C ILE A 151 18.52 -6.37 -25.47
N ALA A 152 17.34 -5.94 -25.91
CA ALA A 152 16.89 -6.10 -27.29
C ALA A 152 17.78 -5.36 -28.29
N ALA A 153 18.29 -4.17 -27.92
CA ALA A 153 19.21 -3.40 -28.76
C ALA A 153 20.61 -4.03 -28.88
N ALA A 154 21.04 -4.80 -27.89
CA ALA A 154 22.35 -5.47 -27.85
C ALA A 154 22.27 -6.92 -28.36
N ASP A 155 21.63 -7.10 -29.53
CA ASP A 155 21.37 -8.40 -30.17
C ASP A 155 20.47 -9.40 -29.42
N GLY A 156 20.00 -9.07 -28.21
CA GLY A 156 18.90 -9.76 -27.51
C GLY A 156 19.13 -11.22 -27.12
N CYS A 157 18.53 -11.64 -26.01
CA CYS A 157 18.29 -13.06 -25.70
C CYS A 157 16.78 -13.28 -25.53
N PRO A 158 16.10 -13.99 -26.45
CA PRO A 158 14.65 -14.19 -26.37
C PRO A 158 14.19 -14.82 -25.05
N HIS A 159 14.96 -15.77 -24.50
CA HIS A 159 14.66 -16.41 -23.22
C HIS A 159 14.73 -15.41 -22.06
N LEU A 160 15.76 -14.55 -22.01
CA LEU A 160 15.86 -13.51 -20.98
C LEU A 160 14.75 -12.48 -21.11
N LEU A 161 14.38 -12.09 -22.32
CA LEU A 161 13.28 -11.16 -22.57
C LEU A 161 11.94 -11.75 -22.12
N SER A 162 11.69 -13.03 -22.40
CA SER A 162 10.51 -13.77 -21.94
C SER A 162 10.47 -13.88 -20.41
N ASP A 163 11.60 -14.15 -19.76
CA ASP A 163 11.67 -14.18 -18.30
C ASP A 163 11.38 -12.79 -17.70
N LEU A 164 11.88 -11.72 -18.32
CA LEU A 164 11.57 -10.34 -17.93
C LEU A 164 10.09 -9.97 -18.17
N ASP A 165 9.44 -10.52 -19.19
CA ASP A 165 8.00 -10.35 -19.38
C ASP A 165 7.20 -10.94 -18.21
N ASP A 166 7.65 -12.05 -17.62
CA ASP A 166 7.00 -12.63 -16.45
C ASP A 166 7.23 -11.80 -15.18
N ILE A 167 8.42 -11.19 -15.04
CA ILE A 167 8.70 -10.20 -13.99
C ILE A 167 7.73 -9.00 -14.12
N LEU A 168 7.57 -8.48 -15.34
CA LEU A 168 6.67 -7.36 -15.63
C LEU A 168 5.20 -7.73 -15.38
N ALA A 169 4.78 -8.93 -15.79
CA ALA A 169 3.43 -9.44 -15.53
C ALA A 169 3.15 -9.55 -14.02
N THR A 170 4.16 -9.94 -13.22
CA THR A 170 4.04 -10.02 -11.77
C THR A 170 3.91 -8.65 -11.11
N LEU A 171 4.66 -7.64 -11.57
CA LEU A 171 4.49 -6.25 -11.10
C LEU A 171 3.11 -5.70 -11.42
N ARG A 172 2.56 -6.04 -12.59
CA ARG A 172 1.20 -5.63 -13.00
C ARG A 172 0.13 -6.32 -12.15
N ASP A 173 0.29 -7.61 -11.84
CA ASP A 173 -0.64 -8.32 -10.95
C ASP A 173 -0.59 -7.75 -9.53
N LEU A 174 0.59 -7.39 -9.02
CA LEU A 174 0.74 -6.71 -7.73
C LEU A 174 -0.01 -5.38 -7.68
N MET A 175 0.11 -4.54 -8.72
CA MET A 175 -0.62 -3.28 -8.83
C MET A 175 -2.14 -3.53 -8.85
N ARG A 176 -2.59 -4.47 -9.67
CA ARG A 176 -4.02 -4.84 -9.78
C ARG A 176 -4.57 -5.33 -8.45
N ALA A 177 -3.89 -6.28 -7.80
CA ALA A 177 -4.28 -6.87 -6.52
C ALA A 177 -4.34 -5.81 -5.41
N GLU A 178 -3.45 -4.83 -5.43
CA GLU A 178 -3.52 -3.71 -4.49
C GLU A 178 -4.72 -2.80 -4.79
N VAL A 179 -4.86 -2.31 -6.03
CA VAL A 179 -5.90 -1.34 -6.41
C VAL A 179 -7.31 -1.91 -6.25
N LEU A 180 -7.51 -3.18 -6.61
CA LEU A 180 -8.81 -3.88 -6.49
C LEU A 180 -9.04 -4.46 -5.08
N ASN A 181 -8.04 -4.38 -4.19
CA ASN A 181 -8.07 -5.01 -2.88
C ASN A 181 -8.41 -6.51 -2.93
N GLU A 182 -7.79 -7.21 -3.88
CA GLU A 182 -7.90 -8.65 -4.08
C GLU A 182 -6.58 -9.34 -3.70
N PRO A 183 -6.59 -10.65 -3.39
CA PRO A 183 -5.36 -11.42 -3.25
C PRO A 183 -4.50 -11.36 -4.51
N VAL A 184 -3.18 -11.47 -4.34
CA VAL A 184 -2.25 -11.68 -5.47
C VAL A 184 -2.67 -12.95 -6.22
N GLY A 185 -2.85 -12.82 -7.53
CA GLY A 185 -3.36 -13.91 -8.37
C GLY A 185 -2.25 -14.82 -8.88
N LYS A 186 -1.04 -14.29 -9.09
CA LYS A 186 0.11 -15.10 -9.52
C LYS A 186 0.67 -15.94 -8.38
N THR A 187 0.68 -17.25 -8.60
CA THR A 187 1.24 -18.26 -7.66
C THR A 187 2.65 -18.72 -8.06
N THR A 188 3.11 -18.38 -9.26
CA THR A 188 4.44 -18.71 -9.78
C THR A 188 5.11 -17.50 -10.43
N ILE A 189 6.44 -17.51 -10.44
CA ILE A 189 7.30 -16.54 -11.14
C ILE A 189 8.44 -17.33 -11.79
N LEU A 190 8.70 -17.11 -13.08
CA LEU A 190 9.63 -17.88 -13.92
C LEU A 190 9.28 -19.37 -13.99
N GLY A 191 7.99 -19.70 -13.88
CA GLY A 191 7.50 -21.09 -13.77
C GLY A 191 7.78 -21.76 -12.43
N LEU A 192 8.35 -21.05 -11.45
CA LEU A 192 8.71 -21.56 -10.14
C LEU A 192 7.72 -21.11 -9.07
N THR A 193 7.41 -22.02 -8.14
CA THR A 193 6.65 -21.71 -6.91
C THR A 193 7.48 -20.86 -5.94
N HIS A 194 6.83 -20.31 -4.92
CA HIS A 194 7.48 -19.51 -3.89
C HIS A 194 8.58 -20.24 -3.12
N GLU A 195 8.39 -21.55 -2.91
CA GLU A 195 9.34 -22.43 -2.24
C GLU A 195 10.54 -22.73 -3.13
N GLU A 196 10.30 -23.06 -4.40
CA GLU A 196 11.37 -23.29 -5.39
C GLU A 196 12.21 -22.04 -5.63
N LEU A 197 11.58 -20.86 -5.75
CA LEU A 197 12.29 -19.59 -5.81
C LEU A 197 13.18 -19.38 -4.59
N ARG A 198 12.72 -19.77 -3.39
CA ARG A 198 13.51 -19.64 -2.16
C ARG A 198 14.72 -20.56 -2.21
N ALA A 199 14.50 -21.82 -2.56
CA ALA A 199 15.55 -22.84 -2.60
C ALA A 199 16.65 -22.43 -3.59
N GLN A 200 16.26 -22.06 -4.81
CA GLN A 200 17.21 -21.67 -5.86
C GLN A 200 17.95 -20.36 -5.55
N SER A 201 17.27 -19.36 -4.99
CA SER A 201 17.91 -18.08 -4.66
C SER A 201 18.79 -18.14 -3.40
N HIS A 202 18.64 -19.15 -2.54
CA HIS A 202 19.44 -19.32 -1.33
C HIS A 202 20.71 -20.15 -1.58
N ASP A 203 20.70 -21.07 -2.54
CA ASP A 203 21.85 -21.91 -2.88
C ASP A 203 22.19 -21.83 -4.39
N PRO A 204 22.67 -20.67 -4.87
CA PRO A 204 22.96 -20.51 -6.30
C PRO A 204 24.09 -21.42 -6.79
N GLU A 205 24.98 -21.88 -5.91
CA GLU A 205 26.06 -22.80 -6.26
C GLU A 205 25.50 -24.17 -6.62
N GLN A 206 24.62 -24.74 -5.78
CA GLN A 206 23.97 -26.01 -6.05
C GLN A 206 23.13 -25.99 -7.34
N TYR A 207 22.39 -24.90 -7.58
CA TYR A 207 21.41 -24.85 -8.68
C TYR A 207 21.97 -24.34 -10.01
N PHE A 208 22.99 -23.48 -9.98
CA PHE A 208 23.52 -22.84 -11.20
C PHE A 208 25.02 -23.01 -11.38
N GLY A 209 25.73 -23.60 -10.41
CA GLY A 209 27.20 -23.73 -10.46
C GLY A 209 27.92 -22.39 -10.37
N VAL A 210 27.26 -21.35 -9.85
CA VAL A 210 27.82 -20.01 -9.69
C VAL A 210 28.04 -19.70 -8.23
N ALA A 211 29.14 -19.02 -7.92
CA ALA A 211 29.42 -18.58 -6.56
C ALA A 211 28.25 -17.72 -6.02
N PRO A 212 28.02 -17.74 -4.69
CA PRO A 212 27.09 -16.82 -4.04
C PRO A 212 27.32 -15.37 -4.47
N MET A 213 26.25 -14.57 -4.46
CA MET A 213 26.18 -13.25 -5.12
C MET A 213 27.48 -12.45 -5.01
N GLN A 214 28.20 -12.37 -6.13
CA GLN A 214 29.37 -11.52 -6.27
C GLN A 214 28.96 -10.05 -6.26
N LEU A 215 29.87 -9.17 -5.83
CA LEU A 215 29.64 -7.73 -5.89
C LEU A 215 29.40 -7.32 -7.36
N PRO A 216 28.25 -6.71 -7.69
CA PRO A 216 27.97 -6.28 -9.05
C PRO A 216 29.02 -5.26 -9.54
N SER A 217 29.55 -5.47 -10.74
CA SER A 217 30.49 -4.57 -11.42
C SER A 217 29.95 -4.21 -12.81
N TYR A 218 30.30 -3.03 -13.31
CA TYR A 218 29.96 -2.61 -14.69
C TYR A 218 30.58 -3.56 -15.74
N GLU A 219 31.68 -4.23 -15.39
CA GLU A 219 32.39 -5.22 -16.22
C GLU A 219 31.54 -6.47 -16.49
N MET A 220 30.50 -6.73 -15.69
CA MET A 220 29.56 -7.84 -15.89
C MET A 220 28.53 -7.55 -17.01
N GLY A 221 28.57 -6.35 -17.58
CA GLY A 221 27.76 -5.94 -18.74
C GLY A 221 26.43 -5.28 -18.37
N THR A 222 25.91 -4.51 -19.32
CA THR A 222 24.71 -3.67 -19.15
C THR A 222 23.47 -4.47 -18.75
N ALA A 223 23.29 -5.67 -19.30
CA ALA A 223 22.16 -6.53 -18.96
C ALA A 223 22.21 -6.95 -17.47
N PHE A 224 23.35 -7.43 -17.00
CA PHE A 224 23.54 -7.82 -15.60
C PHE A 224 23.36 -6.63 -14.64
N ALA A 225 23.94 -5.47 -14.99
CA ALA A 225 23.77 -4.24 -14.22
C ALA A 225 22.29 -3.81 -14.13
N GLY A 226 21.55 -3.91 -15.24
CA GLY A 226 20.12 -3.65 -15.31
C GLY A 226 19.30 -4.60 -14.43
N LEU A 227 19.61 -5.91 -14.46
CA LEU A 227 18.99 -6.91 -13.58
C LEU A 227 19.25 -6.61 -12.10
N ASN A 228 20.48 -6.25 -11.72
CA ASN A 228 20.79 -5.88 -10.34
C ASN A 228 20.03 -4.63 -9.90
N LEU A 229 19.99 -3.59 -10.74
CA LEU A 229 19.22 -2.38 -10.44
C LEU A 229 17.73 -2.70 -10.28
N LEU A 230 17.20 -3.62 -11.08
CA LEU A 230 15.79 -4.04 -10.99
C LEU A 230 15.54 -4.77 -9.67
N ARG A 231 16.44 -5.69 -9.30
CA ARG A 231 16.38 -6.42 -8.03
C ARG A 231 16.33 -5.47 -6.83
N THR A 232 17.16 -4.42 -6.82
CA THR A 232 17.16 -3.42 -5.74
C THR A 232 15.92 -2.54 -5.75
N THR A 233 15.44 -2.11 -6.92
CA THR A 233 14.19 -1.33 -7.04
C THR A 233 12.99 -2.10 -6.49
N ILE A 234 12.90 -3.42 -6.75
CA ILE A 234 11.83 -4.27 -6.20
C ILE A 234 11.94 -4.39 -4.68
N ARG A 235 13.15 -4.47 -4.13
CA ARG A 235 13.38 -4.46 -2.67
C ARG A 235 12.97 -3.14 -2.03
N GLU A 236 13.15 -2.02 -2.70
CA GLU A 236 12.62 -0.73 -2.24
C GLU A 236 11.08 -0.70 -2.28
N ALA A 237 10.46 -1.29 -3.31
CA ALA A 237 9.01 -1.45 -3.36
C ALA A 237 8.48 -2.32 -2.21
N GLU A 238 9.19 -3.39 -1.85
CA GLU A 238 8.89 -4.25 -0.69
C GLU A 238 8.88 -3.45 0.62
N VAL A 239 9.88 -2.60 0.85
CA VAL A 239 9.95 -1.74 2.04
C VAL A 239 8.78 -0.76 2.07
N LEU A 240 8.43 -0.16 0.94
CA LEU A 240 7.28 0.74 0.84
C LEU A 240 5.95 0.01 1.03
N ALA A 241 5.83 -1.25 0.59
CA ALA A 241 4.67 -2.08 0.87
C ALA A 241 4.52 -2.33 2.38
N VAL A 242 5.62 -2.65 3.07
CA VAL A 242 5.61 -2.77 4.54
C VAL A 242 5.18 -1.45 5.17
N HIS A 243 5.75 -0.32 4.73
CA HIS A 243 5.37 0.99 5.24
C HIS A 243 3.88 1.31 5.04
N ALA A 244 3.33 0.98 3.86
CA ALA A 244 1.95 1.25 3.50
C ALA A 244 0.93 0.38 4.27
N PHE A 245 1.29 -0.88 4.54
CA PHE A 245 0.33 -1.87 5.05
C PHE A 245 0.61 -2.36 6.48
N LYS A 246 1.61 -1.81 7.15
CA LYS A 246 1.91 -2.13 8.56
C LYS A 246 0.79 -1.69 9.49
N GLN A 247 0.42 -2.58 10.41
CA GLN A 247 -0.55 -2.35 11.47
C GLN A 247 0.03 -2.85 12.80
N GLY A 248 0.67 -1.94 13.55
CA GLY A 248 1.40 -2.33 14.76
C GLY A 248 2.57 -3.27 14.42
N THR A 249 2.47 -4.54 14.82
CA THR A 249 3.47 -5.59 14.56
C THR A 249 3.12 -6.48 13.37
N SER A 250 1.93 -6.36 12.78
CA SER A 250 1.50 -7.16 11.62
C SER A 250 1.48 -6.32 10.34
N VAL A 251 1.33 -6.99 9.20
CA VAL A 251 1.15 -6.34 7.88
C VAL A 251 -0.15 -6.85 7.28
N LYS A 252 -1.09 -5.95 6.98
CA LYS A 252 -2.44 -6.29 6.48
C LYS A 252 -2.39 -6.98 5.11
N ARG A 253 -1.55 -6.48 4.20
CA ARG A 253 -1.33 -7.03 2.86
C ARG A 253 0.00 -7.78 2.79
N ASN A 254 0.13 -8.80 3.63
CA ASN A 254 1.35 -9.62 3.67
C ASN A 254 1.57 -10.41 2.37
N ASP A 255 0.50 -10.69 1.63
CA ASP A 255 0.54 -11.27 0.29
C ASP A 255 1.37 -10.43 -0.69
N LEU A 256 1.17 -9.11 -0.70
CA LEU A 256 1.96 -8.18 -1.54
C LEU A 256 3.44 -8.18 -1.16
N VAL A 257 3.74 -8.13 0.15
CA VAL A 257 5.11 -8.14 0.68
C VAL A 257 5.80 -9.45 0.34
N GLN A 258 5.13 -10.58 0.56
CA GLN A 258 5.66 -11.89 0.21
C GLN A 258 5.94 -11.99 -1.28
N GLN A 259 5.01 -11.57 -2.14
CA GLN A 259 5.19 -11.63 -3.59
C GLN A 259 6.37 -10.76 -4.07
N LEU A 260 6.54 -9.56 -3.54
CA LEU A 260 7.71 -8.70 -3.84
C LEU A 260 9.01 -9.35 -3.38
N ASN A 261 8.98 -9.98 -2.21
CA ASN A 261 10.11 -10.73 -1.70
C ASN A 261 10.46 -11.90 -2.64
N ARG A 262 9.46 -12.64 -3.15
CA ARG A 262 9.69 -13.70 -4.14
C ARG A 262 10.16 -13.17 -5.50
N LEU A 263 9.59 -12.05 -5.95
CA LEU A 263 9.93 -11.43 -7.23
C LEU A 263 11.38 -10.96 -7.26
N SER A 264 11.86 -10.35 -6.17
CA SER A 264 13.27 -9.98 -6.06
C SER A 264 14.20 -11.21 -6.00
N SER A 265 13.76 -12.33 -5.42
CA SER A 265 14.48 -13.62 -5.53
C SER A 265 14.50 -14.13 -6.98
N ALA A 266 13.41 -13.98 -7.73
CA ALA A 266 13.35 -14.34 -9.15
C ALA A 266 14.35 -13.54 -9.98
N VAL A 267 14.46 -12.22 -9.77
CA VAL A 267 15.48 -11.40 -10.46
C VAL A 267 16.90 -11.82 -10.07
N HIS A 268 17.14 -12.22 -8.81
CA HIS A 268 18.43 -12.78 -8.42
C HIS A 268 18.74 -14.09 -9.19
N ILE A 269 17.75 -14.96 -9.36
CA ILE A 269 17.89 -16.16 -10.20
C ILE A 269 18.23 -15.79 -11.64
N LEU A 270 17.60 -14.77 -12.23
CA LEU A 270 17.98 -14.28 -13.56
C LEU A 270 19.46 -13.86 -13.61
N MET A 271 19.95 -13.18 -12.58
CA MET A 271 21.37 -12.80 -12.47
C MET A 271 22.28 -14.05 -12.43
N CYS A 272 21.93 -15.06 -11.63
CA CYS A 272 22.68 -16.32 -11.54
C CYS A 272 22.69 -17.08 -12.89
N ARG A 273 21.52 -17.22 -13.53
CA ARG A 273 21.39 -17.84 -14.86
C ARG A 273 22.20 -17.10 -15.92
N TYR A 274 22.24 -15.77 -15.85
CA TYR A 274 23.06 -14.95 -16.74
C TYR A 274 24.56 -15.24 -16.56
N GLN A 275 25.06 -15.30 -15.33
CA GLN A 275 26.46 -15.65 -15.04
C GLN A 275 26.80 -17.08 -15.42
N ALA A 276 25.85 -18.01 -15.28
CA ALA A 276 25.99 -19.40 -15.74
C ALA A 276 25.94 -19.54 -17.27
N GLY A 277 25.79 -18.45 -18.02
CA GLY A 277 25.73 -18.47 -19.48
C GLY A 277 24.41 -19.00 -20.05
N GLN A 278 23.37 -19.20 -19.24
CA GLN A 278 22.09 -19.78 -19.69
C GLN A 278 21.27 -18.83 -20.59
N TYR A 279 21.66 -17.56 -20.66
CA TYR A 279 21.11 -16.58 -21.60
C TYR A 279 22.05 -16.24 -22.76
N THR A 280 23.12 -17.01 -22.96
CA THR A 280 23.90 -16.92 -24.19
C THR A 280 23.11 -17.51 -25.36
N LYS A 281 23.24 -16.92 -26.55
CA LYS A 281 22.64 -17.49 -27.76
C LYS A 281 23.25 -18.87 -28.03
N PRO A 282 22.49 -19.86 -28.50
CA PRO A 282 23.06 -21.04 -29.12
C PRO A 282 23.96 -20.58 -30.27
N GLN A 283 25.21 -21.06 -30.30
CA GLN A 283 26.05 -20.89 -31.49
C GLN A 283 25.39 -21.71 -32.60
N LEU A 284 24.88 -21.02 -33.63
CA LEU A 284 24.39 -21.62 -34.88
C LEU A 284 25.55 -22.18 -35.69
#